data_AF-A0A939WCI0-F1
#
_entry.id   AF-A0A939WCI0-F1
#
_cell.length_a   1.000
_cell.length_b   1.000
_cell.length_c   1.000
_cell.angle_alpha   90.00
_cell.angle_beta   90.00
_cell.angle_gamma   90.00
#
_symmetry.space_group_name_H-M   'P 1'
#
loop_
_entity.id
_entity.type
_entity.pdbx_description
1 polymer ?
#
loop_
_entity_poly.entity_id
_entity_poly.type
_entity_poly.pdbx_seq_one_letter_code
_entity_poly.pdbx_strand_id
1 'polypeptide(L)'
;MKKVFLLILFILLSMAAISAQTVKLYQDMVVTENLRLRNPYHDSFIETVLNAGIRVKIIEIDKEETIDGIMSNWVIVEVQDGATDKDGIPLKYGVVGKCFAGYLAETDQIPHKADYAGGNGTIILESEDENNTITIRKHVQTVKIGDMARDERRIIYSDMEKSQKIYELKDNDELEISEIWKLTSKNDGLFYCWLKVKSNGFSGFLCYSEPRFVKYYNEYRNGYPDPYENNKWEILETIESGGKKWTVRKMAQGLSVFSSSDEVELRDNPGETGTKVIGYVPASYKSYKNGKGQINVEIEAITEDAKWARITFDGKTGWINDAFLSAERGGPKYYIPEAALDFDLGWY
;
A
#
# COMPACT_ATOMS: atom_id res chain seq x y z
N MET A 1 -51.71 -14.52 -61.08
CA MET A 1 -50.57 -15.23 -60.42
C MET A 1 -49.39 -14.28 -60.35
N LYS A 2 -48.91 -13.98 -59.13
CA LYS A 2 -47.71 -13.21 -58.71
C LYS A 2 -48.11 -12.11 -57.72
N LYS A 3 -47.48 -11.88 -56.58
CA LYS A 3 -46.53 -12.61 -55.72
C LYS A 3 -46.55 -11.80 -54.41
N VAL A 4 -46.57 -12.50 -53.28
CA VAL A 4 -46.41 -11.94 -51.92
C VAL A 4 -45.06 -11.24 -51.81
N PHE A 5 -45.01 -10.09 -51.12
CA PHE A 5 -43.77 -9.61 -50.48
C PHE A 5 -44.13 -8.94 -49.14
N LEU A 6 -44.05 -9.74 -48.08
CA LEU A 6 -44.08 -9.30 -46.69
C LEU A 6 -42.63 -9.01 -46.31
N LEU A 7 -42.27 -7.74 -46.14
CA LEU A 7 -40.93 -7.34 -45.69
C LEU A 7 -40.93 -7.35 -44.16
N ILE A 8 -40.52 -8.47 -43.56
CA ILE A 8 -40.25 -8.55 -42.12
C ILE A 8 -38.82 -8.03 -41.91
N LEU A 9 -38.70 -6.85 -41.31
CA LEU A 9 -37.44 -6.28 -40.86
C LEU A 9 -37.08 -6.92 -39.51
N PHE A 10 -36.20 -7.92 -39.50
CA PHE A 10 -35.58 -8.42 -38.28
C PHE A 10 -34.50 -7.43 -37.83
N ILE A 11 -34.83 -6.58 -36.85
CA ILE A 11 -33.82 -5.85 -36.08
C ILE A 11 -33.31 -6.81 -35.00
N LEU A 12 -32.18 -7.45 -35.27
CA LEU A 12 -31.38 -8.13 -34.25
C LEU A 12 -30.68 -7.05 -33.42
N LEU A 13 -31.33 -6.62 -32.34
CA LEU A 13 -30.68 -5.84 -31.29
C LEU A 13 -29.75 -6.82 -30.55
N SER A 14 -28.47 -6.87 -30.92
CA SER A 14 -27.47 -7.60 -30.14
C SER A 14 -27.28 -6.85 -28.82
N MET A 15 -28.02 -7.26 -27.79
CA MET A 15 -27.63 -6.97 -26.41
C MET A 15 -26.34 -7.74 -26.16
N ALA A 16 -25.19 -7.10 -26.37
CA ALA A 16 -23.96 -7.56 -25.75
C ALA A 16 -24.20 -7.49 -24.25
N ALA A 17 -24.27 -8.65 -23.60
CA ALA A 17 -24.29 -8.73 -22.16
C ALA A 17 -22.98 -8.11 -21.67
N ILE A 18 -23.04 -6.91 -21.12
CA ILE A 18 -21.91 -6.28 -20.45
C ILE A 18 -21.72 -7.08 -19.16
N SER A 19 -20.77 -8.02 -19.17
CA SER A 19 -20.36 -8.72 -17.97
C SER A 19 -19.57 -7.74 -17.11
N ALA A 20 -20.21 -7.17 -16.08
CA ALA A 20 -19.50 -6.37 -15.09
C ALA A 20 -18.60 -7.29 -14.25
N GLN A 21 -17.29 -7.06 -14.29
CA GLN A 21 -16.36 -7.77 -13.42
C GLN A 21 -16.38 -7.12 -12.04
N THR A 22 -16.74 -7.88 -11.01
CA THR A 22 -16.68 -7.37 -9.63
C THR A 22 -15.23 -7.43 -9.14
N VAL A 23 -14.69 -6.28 -8.77
CA VAL A 23 -13.31 -6.13 -8.28
C VAL A 23 -13.31 -5.95 -6.76
N LYS A 24 -12.40 -6.60 -6.05
CA LYS A 24 -12.24 -6.45 -4.59
C LYS A 24 -10.81 -6.08 -4.21
N LEU A 25 -10.70 -5.28 -3.14
CA LEU A 25 -9.42 -4.93 -2.54
C LEU A 25 -8.71 -6.20 -2.03
N TYR A 26 -7.39 -6.25 -2.21
CA TYR A 26 -6.48 -7.34 -1.84
C TYR A 26 -6.68 -8.68 -2.55
N GLN A 27 -7.55 -8.71 -3.55
CA GLN A 27 -7.77 -9.88 -4.38
C GLN A 27 -6.53 -10.15 -5.25
N ASP A 28 -6.00 -11.36 -5.19
CA ASP A 28 -5.06 -11.88 -6.20
C ASP A 28 -5.78 -12.10 -7.53
N MET A 29 -5.18 -11.57 -8.59
CA MET A 29 -5.66 -11.63 -9.97
C MET A 29 -4.55 -12.08 -10.90
N VAL A 30 -4.92 -12.53 -12.10
CA VAL A 30 -3.98 -12.85 -13.18
C VAL A 30 -4.24 -11.96 -14.39
N VAL A 31 -3.16 -11.48 -15.01
CA VAL A 31 -3.21 -10.68 -16.23
C VAL A 31 -3.61 -11.57 -17.41
N THR A 32 -4.65 -11.20 -18.17
CA THR A 32 -5.19 -12.05 -19.25
C THR A 32 -4.49 -11.85 -20.60
N GLU A 33 -3.89 -10.68 -20.81
CA GLU A 33 -3.15 -10.31 -22.02
C GLU A 33 -2.02 -9.34 -21.66
N ASN A 34 -1.12 -9.02 -22.60
CA ASN A 34 -0.01 -8.12 -22.27
C ASN A 34 -0.52 -6.74 -21.83
N LEU A 35 -0.30 -6.41 -20.54
CA LEU A 35 -0.98 -5.31 -19.88
C LEU A 35 0.03 -4.27 -19.42
N ARG A 36 -0.18 -3.03 -19.85
CA ARG A 36 0.63 -1.88 -19.42
C ARG A 36 0.27 -1.46 -18.00
N LEU A 37 1.27 -1.48 -17.11
CA LEU A 37 1.21 -0.80 -15.83
C LEU A 37 1.67 0.65 -16.01
N ARG A 38 0.84 1.59 -15.57
CA ARG A 38 1.13 3.03 -15.59
C ARG A 38 1.51 3.54 -14.22
N ASN A 39 2.22 4.66 -14.19
CA ASN A 39 2.48 5.36 -12.95
C ASN A 39 1.14 5.77 -12.30
N PRO A 40 0.93 5.47 -11.01
CA PRO A 40 -0.29 5.81 -10.27
C PRO A 40 -0.74 7.28 -10.36
N TYR A 41 0.22 8.21 -10.50
CA TYR A 41 0.00 9.66 -10.44
C TYR A 41 0.12 10.34 -11.81
N HIS A 42 0.67 9.65 -12.81
CA HIS A 42 0.96 10.20 -14.12
C HIS A 42 0.73 9.15 -15.23
N ASP A 43 -0.50 9.05 -15.73
CA ASP A 43 -0.92 8.04 -16.71
C ASP A 43 -0.07 7.97 -18.00
N SER A 44 0.69 9.03 -18.33
CA SER A 44 1.62 9.04 -19.47
C SER A 44 2.90 8.24 -19.24
N PHE A 45 3.29 8.01 -17.99
CA PHE A 45 4.46 7.21 -17.65
C PHE A 45 4.06 5.75 -17.52
N ILE A 46 4.79 4.88 -18.21
CA ILE A 46 4.58 3.43 -18.16
C ILE A 46 5.63 2.87 -17.21
N GLU A 47 5.19 2.22 -16.14
CA GLU A 47 6.10 1.55 -15.21
C GLU A 47 6.65 0.28 -15.82
N THR A 48 5.80 -0.51 -16.48
CA THR A 48 6.22 -1.70 -17.23
C THR A 48 5.07 -2.25 -18.09
N VAL A 49 5.33 -3.31 -18.84
CA VAL A 49 4.32 -4.12 -19.52
C VAL A 49 4.42 -5.54 -18.99
N LEU A 50 3.37 -6.01 -18.32
CA LEU A 50 3.26 -7.38 -17.81
C LEU A 50 2.89 -8.33 -18.94
N ASN A 51 3.47 -9.52 -18.94
CA ASN A 51 2.99 -10.61 -19.79
C ASN A 51 1.63 -11.16 -19.29
N ALA A 52 0.88 -11.77 -20.20
CA ALA A 52 -0.24 -12.61 -19.83
C ALA A 52 0.20 -13.75 -18.88
N GLY A 53 -0.64 -14.08 -17.90
CA GLY A 53 -0.36 -15.09 -16.89
C GLY A 53 0.37 -14.58 -15.64
N ILE A 54 0.83 -13.33 -15.63
CA ILE A 54 1.44 -12.72 -14.44
C ILE A 54 0.39 -12.45 -13.37
N ARG A 55 0.74 -12.76 -12.11
CA ARG A 55 -0.09 -12.49 -10.95
C ARG A 55 0.12 -11.08 -10.42
N VAL A 56 -0.97 -10.44 -10.05
CA VAL A 56 -0.99 -9.12 -9.41
C VAL A 56 -1.98 -9.13 -8.25
N LYS A 57 -1.74 -8.31 -7.24
CA LYS A 57 -2.67 -8.09 -6.13
C LYS A 57 -3.27 -6.71 -6.23
N ILE A 58 -4.58 -6.59 -6.15
CA ILE A 58 -5.26 -5.29 -6.15
C ILE A 58 -5.03 -4.62 -4.80
N ILE A 59 -4.38 -3.46 -4.80
CA ILE A 59 -4.14 -2.67 -3.58
C ILE A 59 -4.96 -1.38 -3.57
N GLU A 60 -5.63 -1.05 -4.69
CA GLU A 60 -6.60 0.02 -4.75
C GLU A 60 -7.59 -0.12 -5.91
N ILE A 61 -8.78 0.42 -5.72
CA ILE A 61 -9.82 0.54 -6.74
C ILE A 61 -10.07 2.03 -6.99
N ASP A 62 -9.96 2.45 -8.24
CA ASP A 62 -10.18 3.81 -8.73
C ASP A 62 -11.48 3.85 -9.59
N LYS A 63 -11.65 4.92 -10.37
CA LYS A 63 -12.83 5.18 -11.20
C LYS A 63 -13.22 3.99 -12.10
N GLU A 64 -14.52 3.84 -12.30
CA GLU A 64 -15.09 2.94 -13.31
C GLU A 64 -15.03 3.59 -14.70
N GLU A 65 -14.75 2.79 -15.72
CA GLU A 65 -14.70 3.21 -17.12
C GLU A 65 -15.12 2.05 -18.04
N THR A 66 -15.59 2.37 -19.26
CA THR A 66 -15.83 1.37 -20.29
C THR A 66 -14.76 1.48 -21.37
N ILE A 67 -13.95 0.43 -21.52
CA ILE A 67 -12.86 0.35 -22.50
C ILE A 67 -13.09 -0.91 -23.34
N ASP A 68 -13.05 -0.77 -24.67
CA ASP A 68 -13.24 -1.88 -25.62
C ASP A 68 -14.52 -2.71 -25.38
N GLY A 69 -15.57 -2.04 -24.90
CA GLY A 69 -16.86 -2.67 -24.59
C GLY A 69 -16.93 -3.39 -23.25
N ILE A 70 -15.86 -3.35 -22.45
CA ILE A 70 -15.77 -3.93 -21.11
C ILE A 70 -15.94 -2.80 -20.08
N MET A 71 -16.94 -2.91 -19.22
CA MET A 71 -17.14 -1.99 -18.09
C MET A 71 -16.43 -2.54 -16.86
N SER A 72 -15.46 -1.78 -16.33
CA SER A 72 -14.68 -2.19 -15.16
C SER A 72 -14.00 -0.99 -14.49
N ASN A 73 -13.29 -1.22 -13.38
CA ASN A 73 -12.53 -0.20 -12.68
C ASN A 73 -11.11 -0.07 -13.22
N TRP A 74 -10.55 1.13 -13.11
CA TRP A 74 -9.11 1.27 -12.97
C TRP A 74 -8.70 0.80 -11.58
N VAL A 75 -7.56 0.12 -11.50
CA VAL A 75 -7.03 -0.42 -10.25
C VAL A 75 -5.55 -0.11 -10.13
N ILE A 76 -5.08 0.00 -8.90
CA ILE A 76 -3.66 -0.01 -8.60
C ILE A 76 -3.34 -1.41 -8.10
N VAL A 77 -2.31 -1.99 -8.69
CA VAL A 77 -1.92 -3.37 -8.41
C VAL A 77 -0.46 -3.44 -8.03
N GLU A 78 -0.17 -4.39 -7.17
CA GLU A 78 1.18 -4.81 -6.81
C GLU A 78 1.55 -6.08 -7.58
N VAL A 79 2.67 -6.04 -8.28
CA VAL A 79 3.24 -7.19 -8.99
C VAL A 79 3.73 -8.22 -7.96
N GLN A 80 3.24 -9.46 -8.10
CA GLN A 80 3.61 -10.58 -7.23
C GLN A 80 4.92 -11.24 -7.68
N ASP A 81 5.51 -12.05 -6.81
CA ASP A 81 6.81 -12.68 -7.06
C ASP A 81 6.82 -13.57 -8.32
N GLY A 82 7.99 -13.68 -8.96
CA GLY A 82 8.17 -14.44 -10.21
C GLY A 82 7.66 -13.76 -11.48
N ALA A 83 7.28 -12.48 -11.42
CA ALA A 83 6.80 -11.74 -12.57
C ALA A 83 7.90 -11.38 -13.57
N THR A 84 7.51 -11.24 -14.84
CA THR A 84 8.40 -10.80 -15.93
C THR A 84 7.73 -9.74 -16.81
N ASP A 85 8.52 -8.85 -17.38
CA ASP A 85 8.06 -7.90 -18.39
C ASP A 85 7.83 -8.56 -19.77
N LYS A 86 7.38 -7.77 -20.75
CA LYS A 86 7.14 -8.20 -22.14
C LYS A 86 8.32 -8.88 -22.84
N ASP A 87 9.56 -8.63 -22.40
CA ASP A 87 10.78 -9.17 -22.97
C ASP A 87 11.28 -10.40 -22.17
N GLY A 88 10.54 -10.80 -21.14
CA GLY A 88 10.88 -11.91 -20.25
C GLY A 88 11.87 -11.53 -19.15
N ILE A 89 12.15 -10.24 -18.96
CA ILE A 89 13.05 -9.76 -17.92
C ILE A 89 12.32 -9.83 -16.57
N PRO A 90 12.91 -10.45 -15.53
CA PRO A 90 12.30 -10.51 -14.21
C PRO A 90 12.04 -9.12 -13.64
N LEU A 91 10.82 -8.91 -13.13
CA LEU A 91 10.42 -7.72 -12.41
C LEU A 91 10.68 -7.89 -10.92
N LYS A 92 10.98 -6.78 -10.24
CA LYS A 92 11.10 -6.79 -8.78
C LYS A 92 9.72 -7.02 -8.15
N TYR A 93 9.66 -7.88 -7.14
CA TYR A 93 8.47 -8.02 -6.31
C TYR A 93 8.12 -6.68 -5.65
N GLY A 94 6.83 -6.34 -5.65
CA GLY A 94 6.35 -5.09 -5.07
C GLY A 94 6.30 -3.91 -6.04
N VAL A 95 6.61 -4.09 -7.34
CA VAL A 95 6.37 -3.04 -8.34
C VAL A 95 4.89 -2.68 -8.35
N VAL A 96 4.59 -1.39 -8.21
CA VAL A 96 3.21 -0.88 -8.16
C VAL A 96 2.89 -0.14 -9.45
N GLY A 97 1.68 -0.35 -9.96
CA GLY A 97 1.21 0.43 -11.10
C GLY A 97 -0.30 0.37 -11.29
N LYS A 98 -0.80 1.30 -12.10
CA LYS A 98 -2.21 1.42 -12.47
C LYS A 98 -2.51 0.68 -13.76
N CYS A 99 -3.57 -0.13 -13.77
CA CYS A 99 -4.09 -0.80 -14.96
C CYS A 99 -5.61 -0.89 -14.95
N PHE A 100 -6.20 -1.26 -16.09
CA PHE A 100 -7.65 -1.47 -16.21
C PHE A 100 -8.01 -2.91 -15.83
N ALA A 101 -8.91 -3.08 -14.87
CA ALA A 101 -9.24 -4.38 -14.29
C ALA A 101 -9.97 -5.32 -15.26
N GLY A 102 -10.58 -4.81 -16.34
CA GLY A 102 -11.19 -5.63 -17.38
C GLY A 102 -10.22 -6.57 -18.11
N TYR A 103 -8.91 -6.38 -17.93
CA TYR A 103 -7.83 -7.24 -18.44
C TYR A 103 -7.20 -8.13 -17.36
N LEU A 104 -7.92 -8.32 -16.25
CA LEU A 104 -7.54 -9.21 -15.16
C LEU A 104 -8.58 -10.34 -15.05
N ALA A 105 -8.16 -11.51 -14.59
CA ALA A 105 -9.04 -12.62 -14.25
C ALA A 105 -8.84 -13.05 -12.80
N GLU A 106 -9.90 -13.54 -12.16
CA GLU A 106 -9.82 -14.06 -10.81
C GLU A 106 -8.90 -15.28 -10.74
N THR A 107 -8.19 -15.41 -9.62
CA THR A 107 -7.38 -16.59 -9.34
C THR A 107 -7.43 -16.93 -7.84
N ASP A 108 -7.00 -18.15 -7.52
CA ASP A 108 -6.75 -18.59 -6.15
C ASP A 108 -5.90 -17.56 -5.39
N GLN A 109 -6.35 -17.23 -4.18
CA GLN A 109 -5.63 -16.38 -3.25
C GLN A 109 -4.39 -17.10 -2.75
N ILE A 110 -3.26 -16.41 -2.73
CA ILE A 110 -2.01 -16.97 -2.20
C ILE A 110 -1.85 -16.49 -0.76
N PRO A 111 -1.76 -17.40 0.23
CA PRO A 111 -1.40 -17.03 1.58
C PRO A 111 0.02 -16.45 1.58
N HIS A 112 0.12 -15.13 1.72
CA HIS A 112 1.40 -14.46 1.85
C HIS A 112 1.77 -14.37 3.34
N LYS A 113 2.96 -14.88 3.69
CA LYS A 113 3.54 -14.73 5.02
C LYS A 113 4.73 -13.78 4.96
N ALA A 114 4.57 -12.61 5.57
CA ALA A 114 5.61 -11.60 5.65
C ALA A 114 6.79 -12.07 6.52
N ASP A 115 8.01 -11.74 6.11
CA ASP A 115 9.22 -11.93 6.91
C ASP A 115 9.57 -10.64 7.67
N TYR A 116 9.78 -10.77 8.98
CA TYR A 116 10.14 -9.69 9.89
C TYR A 116 11.47 -9.92 10.60
N ALA A 117 12.14 -11.04 10.33
CA ALA A 117 13.33 -11.50 11.05
C ALA A 117 13.17 -11.49 12.59
N GLY A 118 11.97 -11.76 13.10
CA GLY A 118 11.67 -11.76 14.54
C GLY A 118 11.52 -10.36 15.18
N GLY A 119 11.56 -9.30 14.37
CA GLY A 119 11.35 -7.91 14.78
C GLY A 119 9.89 -7.54 14.96
N ASN A 120 9.62 -6.23 15.00
CA ASN A 120 8.27 -5.69 15.02
C ASN A 120 7.50 -6.10 13.75
N GLY A 121 6.22 -6.46 13.90
CA GLY A 121 5.37 -7.02 12.86
C GLY A 121 5.32 -8.54 12.83
N THR A 122 6.26 -9.24 13.48
CA THR A 122 6.26 -10.71 13.56
C THR A 122 4.94 -11.22 14.16
N ILE A 123 4.24 -12.09 13.41
CA ILE A 123 3.03 -12.76 13.89
C ILE A 123 3.40 -13.71 15.03
N ILE A 124 2.82 -13.47 16.21
CA ILE A 124 2.96 -14.29 17.42
C ILE A 124 1.89 -15.38 17.43
N LEU A 125 0.65 -15.01 17.07
CA LEU A 125 -0.51 -15.89 17.10
C LEU A 125 -1.48 -15.50 16.00
N GLU A 126 -2.08 -16.51 15.39
CA GLU A 126 -3.31 -16.40 14.62
C GLU A 126 -4.34 -17.31 15.25
N SER A 127 -5.54 -16.79 15.47
CA SER A 127 -6.66 -17.56 15.99
C SER A 127 -7.95 -17.09 15.37
N GLU A 128 -9.02 -17.83 15.61
CA GLU A 128 -10.35 -17.45 15.18
C GLU A 128 -11.38 -17.85 16.23
N ASP A 129 -12.45 -17.07 16.31
CA ASP A 129 -13.67 -17.42 17.02
C ASP A 129 -14.83 -17.52 16.02
N GLU A 130 -16.06 -17.68 16.52
CA GLU A 130 -17.27 -17.79 15.69
C GLU A 130 -17.48 -16.57 14.79
N ASN A 131 -17.04 -15.38 15.23
CA ASN A 131 -17.34 -14.10 14.60
C ASN A 131 -16.12 -13.42 13.99
N ASN A 132 -14.91 -13.71 14.45
CA ASN A 132 -13.70 -12.96 14.12
C ASN A 132 -12.51 -13.86 13.78
N THR A 133 -11.60 -13.31 12.97
CA THR A 133 -10.21 -13.74 12.89
C THR A 133 -9.35 -12.77 13.71
N ILE A 134 -8.35 -13.30 14.39
CA ILE A 134 -7.49 -12.54 15.30
C ILE A 134 -6.05 -12.77 14.88
N THR A 135 -5.32 -11.70 14.61
CA THR A 135 -3.88 -11.71 14.34
C THR A 135 -3.17 -10.90 15.41
N ILE A 136 -2.24 -11.52 16.13
CA ILE A 136 -1.39 -10.86 17.14
C ILE A 136 0.00 -10.73 16.58
N ARG A 137 0.52 -9.49 16.53
CA ARG A 137 1.89 -9.19 16.12
C ARG A 137 2.69 -8.64 17.28
N LYS A 138 3.97 -9.01 17.34
CA LYS A 138 4.97 -8.36 18.19
C LYS A 138 5.13 -6.92 17.73
N HIS A 139 5.09 -5.97 18.67
CA HIS A 139 5.44 -4.59 18.40
C HIS A 139 5.94 -3.94 19.69
N VAL A 140 7.25 -3.70 19.77
CA VAL A 140 7.88 -3.08 20.93
C VAL A 140 8.26 -1.65 20.58
N GLN A 141 7.60 -0.71 21.24
CA GLN A 141 7.83 0.73 21.10
C GLN A 141 7.40 1.43 22.40
N THR A 142 8.06 2.53 22.74
CA THR A 142 7.58 3.46 23.77
C THR A 142 7.21 4.75 23.09
N VAL A 143 5.95 5.17 23.24
CA VAL A 143 5.46 6.45 22.71
C VAL A 143 5.21 7.39 23.87
N LYS A 144 5.65 8.64 23.75
CA LYS A 144 5.31 9.70 24.69
C LYS A 144 4.02 10.36 24.23
N ILE A 145 2.95 10.22 25.01
CA ILE A 145 1.63 10.75 24.64
C ILE A 145 1.69 12.26 24.46
N GLY A 146 1.11 12.74 23.36
CA GLY A 146 1.04 14.16 23.03
C GLY A 146 -0.30 14.55 22.43
N ASP A 147 -0.37 15.75 21.87
CA ASP A 147 -1.60 16.39 21.38
C ASP A 147 -2.28 15.67 20.20
N MET A 148 -1.55 14.81 19.49
CA MET A 148 -2.12 14.00 18.40
C MET A 148 -2.97 12.83 18.91
N ALA A 149 -2.75 12.36 20.14
CA ALA A 149 -3.60 11.35 20.75
C ALA A 149 -5.01 11.90 20.97
N ARG A 150 -5.96 11.41 20.17
CA ARG A 150 -7.39 11.72 20.34
C ARG A 150 -7.93 11.13 21.64
N ASP A 151 -9.02 11.71 22.17
CA ASP A 151 -9.65 11.30 23.43
C ASP A 151 -9.95 9.79 23.47
N GLU A 152 -10.44 9.21 22.37
CA GLU A 152 -10.72 7.77 22.28
C GLU A 152 -9.45 6.89 22.34
N ARG A 153 -8.31 7.43 21.88
CA ARG A 153 -6.99 6.78 21.91
C ARG A 153 -6.23 7.06 23.21
N ARG A 154 -6.84 7.74 24.19
CA ARG A 154 -6.24 7.97 25.52
C ARG A 154 -6.72 7.00 26.57
N ILE A 155 -7.64 6.11 26.25
CA ILE A 155 -8.24 5.21 27.24
C ILE A 155 -7.58 3.84 27.15
N ILE A 156 -7.02 3.39 28.28
CA ILE A 156 -6.64 2.00 28.46
C ILE A 156 -7.82 1.26 29.09
N TYR A 157 -8.21 0.14 28.48
CA TYR A 157 -9.26 -0.75 28.93
C TYR A 157 -8.69 -2.06 29.50
N SER A 158 -9.46 -2.76 30.32
CA SER A 158 -9.12 -4.10 30.84
C SER A 158 -9.01 -5.15 29.73
N ASP A 159 -9.80 -4.99 28.67
CA ASP A 159 -9.98 -5.93 27.57
C ASP A 159 -10.49 -5.19 26.33
N MET A 160 -10.51 -5.91 25.20
CA MET A 160 -10.95 -5.38 23.91
C MET A 160 -12.47 -5.22 23.79
N GLU A 161 -13.26 -5.74 24.75
CA GLU A 161 -14.71 -5.50 24.83
C GLU A 161 -15.04 -4.20 25.56
N LYS A 162 -14.01 -3.48 26.04
CA LYS A 162 -14.12 -2.24 26.81
C LYS A 162 -14.88 -2.43 28.13
N SER A 163 -14.77 -3.61 28.76
CA SER A 163 -15.52 -3.93 29.99
C SER A 163 -15.26 -2.93 31.12
N GLN A 164 -14.02 -2.48 31.28
CA GLN A 164 -13.63 -1.48 32.27
C GLN A 164 -12.59 -0.51 31.71
N LYS A 165 -12.77 0.79 31.97
CA LYS A 165 -11.71 1.81 31.81
C LYS A 165 -10.74 1.69 32.98
N ILE A 166 -9.47 1.40 32.71
CA ILE A 166 -8.46 1.21 33.77
C ILE A 166 -7.59 2.44 33.97
N TYR A 167 -7.33 3.21 32.92
CA TYR A 167 -6.52 4.43 32.98
C TYR A 167 -6.83 5.36 31.80
N GLU A 168 -6.67 6.66 32.02
CA GLU A 168 -6.80 7.70 31.00
C GLU A 168 -5.46 8.43 30.88
N LEU A 169 -4.84 8.31 29.71
CA LEU A 169 -3.53 8.82 29.35
C LEU A 169 -3.55 10.35 29.26
N LYS A 170 -2.57 10.96 29.93
CA LYS A 170 -2.33 12.40 29.92
C LYS A 170 -1.16 12.72 29.01
N ASP A 171 -1.07 13.98 28.61
CA ASP A 171 0.09 14.48 27.88
C ASP A 171 1.36 14.23 28.68
N ASN A 172 2.38 13.74 27.97
CA ASN A 172 3.67 13.30 28.49
C ASN A 172 3.67 11.97 29.24
N ASP A 173 2.55 11.26 29.37
CA ASP A 173 2.59 9.88 29.83
C ASP A 173 3.42 9.03 28.85
N GLU A 174 4.21 8.11 29.39
CA GLU A 174 4.91 7.11 28.58
C GLU A 174 3.99 5.90 28.39
N LEU A 175 3.77 5.53 27.14
CA LEU A 175 2.99 4.37 26.72
C LEU A 175 3.94 3.31 26.15
N GLU A 176 4.18 2.25 26.91
CA GLU A 176 4.88 1.07 26.44
C GLU A 176 3.91 0.20 25.63
N ILE A 177 4.23 -0.08 24.38
CA ILE A 177 3.48 -0.98 23.48
C ILE A 177 4.28 -2.28 23.36
N SER A 178 3.57 -3.42 23.41
CA SER A 178 4.18 -4.76 23.32
C SER A 178 3.65 -5.61 22.17
N GLU A 179 2.37 -5.44 21.83
CA GLU A 179 1.68 -6.23 20.81
C GLU A 179 0.64 -5.37 20.08
N ILE A 180 0.43 -5.66 18.80
CA ILE A 180 -0.72 -5.15 18.03
C ILE A 180 -1.63 -6.32 17.70
N TRP A 181 -2.90 -6.19 18.09
CA TRP A 181 -3.95 -7.18 17.88
C TRP A 181 -4.91 -6.66 16.82
N LYS A 182 -5.01 -7.36 15.69
CA LYS A 182 -6.00 -7.10 14.65
C LYS A 182 -7.15 -8.10 14.79
N LEU A 183 -8.37 -7.59 15.00
CA LEU A 183 -9.59 -8.39 15.03
C LEU A 183 -10.40 -8.07 13.79
N THR A 184 -10.61 -9.04 12.90
CA THR A 184 -11.36 -8.86 11.65
C THR A 184 -12.64 -9.69 11.69
N SER A 185 -13.78 -9.01 11.58
CA SER A 185 -15.11 -9.61 11.51
C SER A 185 -15.26 -10.47 10.26
N LYS A 186 -15.71 -11.71 10.45
CA LYS A 186 -16.01 -12.65 9.37
C LYS A 186 -17.26 -12.26 8.58
N ASN A 187 -18.13 -11.43 9.16
CA ASN A 187 -19.42 -11.07 8.56
C ASN A 187 -19.31 -9.96 7.51
N ASP A 188 -18.51 -8.94 7.79
CA ASP A 188 -18.40 -7.73 6.95
C ASP A 188 -16.96 -7.34 6.60
N GLY A 189 -15.96 -8.07 7.11
CA GLY A 189 -14.54 -7.79 6.88
C GLY A 189 -14.02 -6.56 7.61
N LEU A 190 -14.86 -5.89 8.43
CA LEU A 190 -14.42 -4.76 9.23
C LEU A 190 -13.46 -5.24 10.30
N PHE A 191 -12.48 -4.40 10.64
CA PHE A 191 -11.50 -4.78 11.64
C PHE A 191 -11.15 -3.65 12.61
N TYR A 192 -10.58 -4.06 13.74
CA TYR A 192 -10.10 -3.21 14.81
C TYR A 192 -8.64 -3.52 15.08
N CYS A 193 -7.84 -2.48 15.36
CA CYS A 193 -6.51 -2.66 15.92
C CYS A 193 -6.46 -2.20 17.36
N TRP A 194 -5.90 -3.07 18.20
CA TRP A 194 -5.69 -2.83 19.61
C TRP A 194 -4.22 -2.92 19.93
N LEU A 195 -3.75 -2.02 20.78
CA LEU A 195 -2.40 -2.06 21.33
C LEU A 195 -2.47 -2.68 22.70
N LYS A 196 -1.65 -3.69 22.96
CA LYS A 196 -1.41 -4.18 24.32
C LYS A 196 -0.34 -3.32 24.96
N VAL A 197 -0.73 -2.62 26.01
CA VAL A 197 0.02 -1.48 26.53
C VAL A 197 0.23 -1.51 28.03
N LYS A 198 1.25 -0.76 28.47
CA LYS A 198 1.49 -0.41 29.86
C LYS A 198 1.81 1.07 29.99
N SER A 199 1.23 1.72 31.00
CA SER A 199 1.53 3.11 31.33
C SER A 199 1.19 3.38 32.80
N ASN A 200 2.03 4.13 33.51
CA ASN A 200 1.78 4.55 34.91
C ASN A 200 1.38 3.40 35.87
N GLY A 201 1.92 2.19 35.65
CA GLY A 201 1.61 1.00 36.44
C GLY A 201 0.33 0.26 36.06
N PHE A 202 -0.45 0.77 35.11
CA PHE A 202 -1.62 0.10 34.53
C PHE A 202 -1.22 -0.70 33.29
N SER A 203 -1.89 -1.82 33.05
CA SER A 203 -1.68 -2.65 31.87
C SER A 203 -3.03 -3.11 31.31
N GLY A 204 -3.17 -3.03 30.00
CA GLY A 204 -4.43 -3.33 29.33
C GLY A 204 -4.37 -3.09 27.83
N PHE A 205 -5.50 -2.75 27.24
CA PHE A 205 -5.67 -2.58 25.81
C PHE A 205 -6.10 -1.15 25.47
N LEU A 206 -5.45 -0.57 24.45
CA LEU A 206 -5.81 0.72 23.88
C LEU A 206 -6.36 0.50 22.48
N CYS A 207 -7.54 1.05 22.20
CA CYS A 207 -8.17 0.94 20.88
C CYS A 207 -7.49 1.93 19.92
N TYR A 208 -6.66 1.43 19.01
CA TYR A 208 -5.91 2.27 18.07
C TYR A 208 -6.76 2.65 16.84
N SER A 209 -7.55 1.70 16.33
CA SER A 209 -8.40 1.95 15.17
C SER A 209 -9.79 1.30 15.28
N GLU A 210 -10.83 2.08 14.97
CA GLU A 210 -12.23 1.63 14.92
C GLU A 210 -12.80 1.63 13.48
N PRO A 211 -13.79 0.77 13.15
CA PRO A 211 -14.37 0.65 11.81
C PRO A 211 -15.04 1.90 11.24
N ARG A 212 -15.43 2.85 12.10
CA ARG A 212 -15.96 4.15 11.63
C ARG A 212 -14.96 4.88 10.73
N PHE A 213 -13.66 4.61 10.90
CA PHE A 213 -12.61 5.13 10.04
C PHE A 213 -12.52 4.41 8.69
N VAL A 214 -12.79 3.10 8.63
CA VAL A 214 -12.67 2.31 7.38
C VAL A 214 -13.66 2.80 6.32
N LYS A 215 -14.93 3.08 6.66
CA LYS A 215 -15.93 3.51 5.66
C LYS A 215 -15.71 4.92 5.13
N TYR A 216 -15.20 5.84 5.96
CA TYR A 216 -14.95 7.24 5.58
C TYR A 216 -13.61 7.42 4.85
N TYR A 217 -12.59 6.66 5.23
CA TYR A 217 -11.25 6.73 4.63
C TYR A 217 -11.06 5.76 3.45
N ASN A 218 -12.00 4.85 3.17
CA ASN A 218 -12.04 4.16 1.88
C ASN A 218 -12.08 5.15 0.69
N GLU A 219 -12.56 6.39 0.89
CA GLU A 219 -12.55 7.46 -0.12
C GLU A 219 -11.27 8.30 -0.11
N TYR A 220 -10.51 8.30 0.99
CA TYR A 220 -9.29 9.08 1.18
C TYR A 220 -8.13 8.16 1.51
N ARG A 221 -7.46 7.78 0.43
CA ARG A 221 -6.21 7.04 0.20
C ARG A 221 -5.03 7.18 1.19
N ASN A 222 -5.19 7.63 2.44
CA ASN A 222 -4.12 7.75 3.44
C ASN A 222 -4.67 7.72 4.89
N GLY A 223 -4.72 6.51 5.48
CA GLY A 223 -4.07 6.23 6.78
C GLY A 223 -4.90 6.10 8.07
N TYR A 224 -4.74 5.06 8.90
CA TYR A 224 -4.33 3.65 8.70
C TYR A 224 -5.00 2.85 9.85
N PRO A 225 -6.07 2.07 9.63
CA PRO A 225 -6.43 1.07 10.63
C PRO A 225 -5.47 -0.10 10.38
N ASP A 226 -4.62 -0.42 11.37
CA ASP A 226 -3.45 -1.32 11.30
C ASP A 226 -2.16 -0.72 10.69
N PRO A 227 -1.12 -0.44 11.51
CA PRO A 227 0.19 0.03 11.04
C PRO A 227 0.94 -0.96 10.12
N TYR A 228 0.48 -2.21 10.04
CA TYR A 228 1.02 -3.24 9.16
C TYR A 228 0.10 -3.56 7.97
N GLU A 229 -1.03 -2.87 7.81
CA GLU A 229 -1.94 -3.06 6.67
C GLU A 229 -1.60 -2.11 5.53
N ASN A 230 -1.44 -2.69 4.35
CA ASN A 230 -0.72 -2.13 3.21
C ASN A 230 0.72 -1.81 3.56
N ASN A 231 1.63 -2.57 2.93
CA ASN A 231 3.09 -2.54 3.03
C ASN A 231 3.70 -3.60 3.92
N LYS A 232 2.97 -4.16 4.89
CA LYS A 232 3.42 -5.20 5.82
C LYS A 232 4.73 -4.90 6.56
N TRP A 233 5.50 -3.88 6.21
CA TRP A 233 6.86 -3.59 6.68
C TRP A 233 7.81 -4.80 6.67
N GLU A 234 7.57 -5.72 5.75
CA GLU A 234 8.31 -6.98 5.63
C GLU A 234 9.67 -6.78 4.98
N ILE A 235 10.61 -7.66 5.29
CA ILE A 235 11.91 -7.73 4.62
C ILE A 235 11.71 -8.38 3.25
N LEU A 236 12.09 -7.66 2.21
CA LEU A 236 12.01 -8.15 0.83
C LEU A 236 13.30 -8.82 0.39
N GLU A 237 14.42 -8.17 0.67
CA GLU A 237 15.73 -8.65 0.26
C GLU A 237 16.85 -8.00 1.08
N THR A 238 18.06 -8.49 0.89
CA THR A 238 19.27 -7.81 1.32
C THR A 238 20.17 -7.55 0.13
N ILE A 239 20.64 -6.31 0.00
CA ILE A 239 21.53 -5.88 -1.08
C ILE A 239 22.90 -5.55 -0.51
N GLU A 240 23.96 -6.05 -1.12
CA GLU A 240 25.33 -5.63 -0.84
C GLU A 240 25.82 -4.67 -1.92
N SER A 241 26.10 -3.42 -1.55
CA SER A 241 26.57 -2.39 -2.48
C SER A 241 27.42 -1.35 -1.76
N GLY A 242 28.47 -0.87 -2.43
CA GLY A 242 29.36 0.15 -1.87
C GLY A 242 30.09 -0.27 -0.58
N GLY A 243 30.27 -1.58 -0.36
CA GLY A 243 30.85 -2.12 0.87
C GLY A 243 29.89 -2.11 2.07
N LYS A 244 28.60 -1.81 1.86
CA LYS A 244 27.55 -1.84 2.89
C LYS A 244 26.50 -2.88 2.54
N LYS A 245 25.96 -3.52 3.58
CA LYS A 245 24.79 -4.39 3.52
C LYS A 245 23.53 -3.58 3.83
N TRP A 246 22.53 -3.67 2.97
CA TRP A 246 21.27 -2.94 3.06
C TRP A 246 20.11 -3.91 3.23
N THR A 247 19.43 -3.87 4.38
CA THR A 247 18.13 -4.53 4.55
C THR A 247 17.07 -3.71 3.82
N VAL A 248 16.31 -4.34 2.93
CA VAL A 248 15.24 -3.69 2.16
C VAL A 248 13.89 -4.12 2.72
N ARG A 249 13.06 -3.15 3.07
CA ARG A 249 11.71 -3.35 3.59
C ARG A 249 10.66 -2.84 2.63
N LYS A 250 9.53 -3.53 2.57
CA LYS A 250 8.40 -3.17 1.72
C LYS A 250 7.74 -1.87 2.17
N MET A 251 7.40 -1.00 1.22
CA MET A 251 6.77 0.29 1.48
C MET A 251 6.09 0.81 0.20
N ALA A 252 4.76 0.82 0.15
CA ALA A 252 3.91 1.49 -0.84
C ALA A 252 3.35 2.80 -0.28
N GLN A 253 3.92 3.90 -0.74
CA GLN A 253 3.47 5.24 -0.39
C GLN A 253 3.80 6.20 -1.52
N GLY A 254 2.84 7.04 -1.88
CA GLY A 254 3.08 8.19 -2.74
C GLY A 254 3.94 9.25 -2.06
N LEU A 255 5.05 9.61 -2.69
CA LEU A 255 5.92 10.71 -2.25
C LEU A 255 6.22 11.66 -3.40
N SER A 256 6.35 12.94 -3.05
CA SER A 256 6.74 13.96 -4.02
C SER A 256 8.24 14.07 -4.16
N VAL A 257 8.69 14.29 -5.39
CA VAL A 257 10.11 14.48 -5.71
C VAL A 257 10.43 15.98 -5.71
N PHE A 258 11.26 16.42 -4.78
CA PHE A 258 11.71 17.81 -4.65
C PHE A 258 13.23 17.90 -4.68
N SER A 259 13.75 18.76 -5.56
CA SER A 259 15.17 19.08 -5.68
C SER A 259 15.35 20.50 -6.21
N SER A 260 16.51 21.10 -5.92
CA SER A 260 16.96 22.34 -6.55
C SER A 260 17.44 22.11 -7.99
N SER A 261 17.82 20.88 -8.33
CA SER A 261 18.12 20.44 -9.69
C SER A 261 16.83 20.09 -10.44
N ASP A 262 16.92 20.06 -11.78
CA ASP A 262 15.78 19.74 -12.65
C ASP A 262 15.35 18.27 -12.56
N GLU A 263 16.27 17.40 -12.19
CA GLU A 263 16.11 15.97 -12.10
C GLU A 263 16.98 15.41 -10.98
N VAL A 264 16.62 14.21 -10.53
CA VAL A 264 17.33 13.46 -9.50
C VAL A 264 17.72 12.11 -10.04
N GLU A 265 18.88 11.62 -9.62
CA GLU A 265 19.42 10.36 -10.12
C GLU A 265 18.60 9.17 -9.62
N LEU A 266 18.31 8.25 -10.55
CA LEU A 266 17.82 6.92 -10.27
C LEU A 266 19.00 5.94 -10.40
N ARG A 267 19.32 5.21 -9.34
CA ARG A 267 20.49 4.33 -9.26
C ARG A 267 20.11 2.85 -9.30
N ASP A 268 21.00 2.00 -9.78
CA ASP A 268 20.76 0.54 -9.85
C ASP A 268 20.70 -0.14 -8.47
N ASN A 269 21.38 0.44 -7.47
CA ASN A 269 21.46 -0.06 -6.10
C ASN A 269 21.41 1.12 -5.10
N PRO A 270 21.07 0.86 -3.82
CA PRO A 270 21.14 1.89 -2.79
C PRO A 270 22.60 2.26 -2.51
N GLY A 271 22.84 3.55 -2.27
CA GLY A 271 24.15 4.13 -1.98
C GLY A 271 24.74 4.93 -3.14
N GLU A 272 25.68 5.82 -2.82
CA GLU A 272 26.39 6.64 -3.82
C GLU A 272 27.65 5.95 -4.35
N THR A 273 28.27 5.11 -3.53
CA THR A 273 29.51 4.38 -3.84
C THR A 273 29.18 3.00 -4.40
N GLY A 274 29.84 2.60 -5.49
CA GLY A 274 29.66 1.28 -6.09
C GLY A 274 28.35 1.09 -6.85
N THR A 275 27.62 2.18 -7.11
CA THR A 275 26.34 2.17 -7.83
C THR A 275 26.45 2.94 -9.15
N LYS A 276 25.51 2.69 -10.06
CA LYS A 276 25.43 3.34 -11.37
C LYS A 276 24.12 4.11 -11.49
N VAL A 277 24.17 5.29 -12.10
CA VAL A 277 22.98 6.02 -12.51
C VAL A 277 22.38 5.30 -13.72
N ILE A 278 21.13 4.89 -13.60
CA ILE A 278 20.38 4.17 -14.64
C ILE A 278 19.25 5.02 -15.25
N GLY A 279 18.89 6.11 -14.61
CA GLY A 279 17.87 7.04 -15.09
C GLY A 279 17.83 8.32 -14.29
N TYR A 280 16.87 9.16 -14.65
CA TYR A 280 16.63 10.45 -13.99
C TYR A 280 15.14 10.63 -13.79
N VAL A 281 14.76 11.06 -12.59
CA VAL A 281 13.39 11.39 -12.24
C VAL A 281 13.24 12.91 -12.22
N PRO A 282 12.28 13.50 -12.94
CA PRO A 282 12.08 14.95 -12.91
C PRO A 282 11.74 15.43 -11.51
N ALA A 283 12.27 16.58 -11.10
CA ALA A 283 11.89 17.23 -9.85
C ALA A 283 10.67 18.15 -10.05
N SER A 284 9.83 18.24 -9.02
CA SER A 284 8.60 19.05 -9.04
C SER A 284 8.85 20.52 -9.40
N TYR A 285 9.99 21.11 -8.98
CA TYR A 285 10.30 22.52 -9.20
C TYR A 285 10.26 22.94 -10.68
N LYS A 286 10.81 22.14 -11.60
CA LYS A 286 10.75 22.42 -13.05
C LYS A 286 9.44 21.93 -13.67
N SER A 287 8.86 20.86 -13.13
CA SER A 287 7.57 20.34 -13.59
C SER A 287 6.47 21.41 -13.49
N TYR A 288 6.44 22.21 -12.42
CA TYR A 288 5.57 23.39 -12.33
C TYR A 288 5.85 24.44 -13.41
N LYS A 289 7.12 24.73 -13.72
CA LYS A 289 7.50 25.71 -14.76
C LYS A 289 7.10 25.26 -16.18
N ASN A 290 7.02 23.95 -16.40
CA ASN A 290 6.65 23.35 -17.68
C ASN A 290 5.16 22.94 -17.76
N GLY A 291 4.34 23.34 -16.78
CA GLY A 291 2.91 23.00 -16.73
C GLY A 291 2.60 21.52 -16.48
N LYS A 292 3.60 20.73 -16.06
CA LYS A 292 3.48 19.29 -15.80
C LYS A 292 3.06 18.97 -14.35
N GLY A 293 2.88 19.99 -13.51
CA GLY A 293 2.41 19.84 -12.13
C GLY A 293 3.46 19.27 -11.19
N GLN A 294 3.04 18.75 -10.06
CA GLN A 294 3.92 18.06 -9.12
C GLN A 294 4.36 16.71 -9.67
N ILE A 295 5.59 16.28 -9.36
CA ILE A 295 6.05 14.92 -9.65
C ILE A 295 5.90 14.09 -8.39
N ASN A 296 5.03 13.08 -8.47
CA ASN A 296 4.85 12.08 -7.44
C ASN A 296 5.30 10.71 -7.95
N VAL A 297 5.92 9.95 -7.06
CA VAL A 297 6.36 8.57 -7.30
C VAL A 297 5.74 7.67 -6.26
N GLU A 298 5.45 6.44 -6.66
CA GLU A 298 5.08 5.39 -5.71
C GLU A 298 6.37 4.74 -5.21
N ILE A 299 6.60 4.79 -3.91
CA ILE A 299 7.66 3.99 -3.30
C ILE A 299 7.23 2.54 -3.33
N GLU A 300 8.15 1.61 -3.57
CA GLU A 300 7.89 0.16 -3.56
C GLU A 300 8.56 -0.52 -2.37
N ALA A 301 9.71 0.02 -1.99
CA ALA A 301 10.50 -0.45 -0.87
C ALA A 301 11.40 0.68 -0.36
N ILE A 302 11.86 0.58 0.87
CA ILE A 302 12.91 1.45 1.41
C ILE A 302 13.99 0.62 2.09
N THR A 303 15.18 1.19 2.17
CA THR A 303 16.23 0.68 3.04
C THR A 303 15.81 0.86 4.51
N GLU A 304 16.21 -0.06 5.38
CA GLU A 304 15.83 -0.05 6.80
C GLU A 304 16.30 1.21 7.55
N ASP A 305 17.38 1.86 7.10
CA ASP A 305 17.82 3.17 7.62
C ASP A 305 17.11 4.37 6.96
N ALA A 306 16.11 4.10 6.12
CA ALA A 306 15.25 5.06 5.41
C ALA A 306 15.99 6.08 4.52
N LYS A 307 17.22 5.76 4.07
CA LYS A 307 18.04 6.69 3.24
C LYS A 307 17.83 6.56 1.74
N TRP A 308 17.32 5.41 1.32
CA TRP A 308 17.08 5.09 -0.08
C TRP A 308 15.73 4.44 -0.22
N ALA A 309 15.00 4.90 -1.24
CA ALA A 309 13.72 4.35 -1.62
C ALA A 309 13.82 3.74 -3.02
N ARG A 310 13.22 2.57 -3.21
CA ARG A 310 13.06 1.94 -4.50
C ARG A 310 11.78 2.43 -5.15
N ILE A 311 11.89 2.81 -6.41
CA ILE A 311 10.78 3.23 -7.26
C ILE A 311 10.94 2.59 -8.62
N THR A 312 9.83 2.42 -9.34
CA THR A 312 9.86 2.33 -10.79
C THR A 312 9.49 3.69 -11.37
N PHE A 313 10.22 4.10 -12.39
CA PHE A 313 9.91 5.32 -13.14
C PHE A 313 10.31 5.14 -14.60
N ASP A 314 9.35 5.34 -15.50
CA ASP A 314 9.54 5.27 -16.96
C ASP A 314 10.25 3.98 -17.41
N GLY A 315 9.75 2.83 -16.97
CA GLY A 315 10.27 1.51 -17.32
C GLY A 315 11.51 1.06 -16.55
N LYS A 316 12.00 1.85 -15.58
CA LYS A 316 13.23 1.55 -14.84
C LYS A 316 12.96 1.48 -13.34
N THR A 317 13.24 0.33 -12.75
CA THR A 317 13.24 0.15 -11.31
C THR A 317 14.62 0.45 -10.74
N GLY A 318 14.70 1.37 -9.78
CA GLY A 318 15.95 1.78 -9.17
C GLY A 318 15.77 2.49 -7.84
N TRP A 319 16.85 3.08 -7.34
CA TRP A 319 16.95 3.68 -6.02
C TRP A 319 17.14 5.19 -6.11
N ILE A 320 16.30 5.92 -5.40
CA ILE A 320 16.37 7.37 -5.23
C ILE A 320 16.77 7.68 -3.77
N ASN A 321 17.56 8.74 -3.58
CA ASN A 321 17.97 9.20 -2.26
C ASN A 321 16.79 9.89 -1.55
N ASP A 322 16.57 9.56 -0.26
CA ASP A 322 15.44 10.06 0.52
C ASP A 322 15.44 11.60 0.69
N ALA A 323 16.61 12.23 0.55
CA ALA A 323 16.75 13.68 0.64
C ALA A 323 15.91 14.42 -0.41
N PHE A 324 15.53 13.75 -1.50
CA PHE A 324 14.69 14.30 -2.55
C PHE A 324 13.21 13.93 -2.43
N LEU A 325 12.84 13.17 -1.41
CA LEU A 325 11.46 12.71 -1.19
C LEU A 325 10.81 13.47 -0.05
N SER A 326 9.56 13.89 -0.27
CA SER A 326 8.75 14.59 0.73
C SER A 326 7.35 13.99 0.80
N ALA A 327 6.89 13.73 2.02
CA ALA A 327 5.46 13.59 2.28
C ALA A 327 4.82 14.98 2.20
N GLU A 328 3.61 15.05 1.66
CA GLU A 328 2.85 16.29 1.61
C GLU A 328 1.95 16.43 2.85
N ARG A 329 1.57 17.68 3.17
CA ARG A 329 0.50 18.01 4.14
C ARG A 329 0.76 17.67 5.61
N GLY A 330 2.02 17.44 5.99
CA GLY A 330 2.41 17.19 7.38
C GLY A 330 2.25 15.72 7.77
N GLY A 331 3.06 15.28 8.73
CA GLY A 331 3.17 13.88 9.16
C GLY A 331 4.52 13.24 8.84
N PRO A 332 4.71 11.96 9.18
CA PRO A 332 5.93 11.23 8.89
C PRO A 332 6.24 11.23 7.39
N LYS A 333 7.52 11.40 7.03
CA LYS A 333 7.96 11.21 5.63
C LYS A 333 7.60 9.79 5.17
N TYR A 334 7.94 8.80 5.97
CA TYR A 334 7.57 7.42 5.73
C TYR A 334 6.63 6.97 6.85
N TYR A 335 5.44 6.53 6.48
CA TYR A 335 4.48 5.91 7.40
C TYR A 335 4.87 4.46 7.71
N ILE A 336 6.09 4.28 8.23
CA ILE A 336 6.50 3.00 8.83
C ILE A 336 5.71 2.78 10.13
N PRO A 337 5.53 1.53 10.60
CA PRO A 337 4.66 1.22 11.73
C PRO A 337 4.95 2.07 12.98
N GLU A 338 6.22 2.21 13.34
CA GLU A 338 6.66 2.99 14.50
C GLU A 338 6.37 4.49 14.35
N ALA A 339 6.65 5.06 13.16
CA ALA A 339 6.42 6.47 12.90
C ALA A 339 4.92 6.81 12.82
N ALA A 340 4.09 5.87 12.36
CA ALA A 340 2.64 6.01 12.36
C ALA A 340 2.10 6.09 13.79
N LEU A 341 2.58 5.21 14.69
CA LEU A 341 2.18 5.24 16.10
C LEU A 341 2.70 6.47 16.84
N ASP A 342 3.94 6.88 16.60
CA ASP A 342 4.51 8.12 17.16
C ASP A 342 3.70 9.34 16.72
N PHE A 343 3.31 9.41 15.44
CA PHE A 343 2.51 10.51 14.93
C PHE A 343 1.08 10.50 15.48
N ASP A 344 0.45 9.33 15.59
CA ASP A 344 -0.95 9.22 15.96
C ASP A 344 -1.22 9.33 17.46
N LEU A 345 -0.20 9.12 18.29
CA LEU A 345 -0.31 9.11 19.75
C LEU A 345 0.60 10.17 20.40
N GLY A 346 1.62 10.64 19.70
CA GLY A 346 2.64 11.53 20.23
C GLY A 346 2.34 13.02 19.99
N TRP A 347 3.42 13.77 19.84
CA TRP A 347 3.40 15.22 19.63
C TRP A 347 3.57 15.56 18.14
N TYR A 348 2.89 16.61 17.70
CA TYR A 348 3.11 17.20 16.37
C TYR A 348 4.08 18.40 16.40
#